data_AF-A0AAV5JB31-F1
#
_entry.id   AF-A0AAV5JB31-F1
#
_cell.length_a   1.000
_cell.length_b   1.000
_cell.length_c   1.000
_cell.angle_alpha   90.00
_cell.angle_beta   90.00
_cell.angle_gamma   90.00
#
_symmetry.space_group_name_H-M   'P 1'
#
loop_
_entity.id
_entity.type
_entity.pdbx_description
1 polymer ?
#
loop_
_entity_poly.entity_id
_entity_poly.type
_entity_poly.pdbx_seq_one_letter_code
_entity_poly.pdbx_strand_id
1 'polypeptide(L)'
;MATPSTDCGYLIVCPERADYGTCSSRATVKPDHRWVIVVSFIALKIIHLISKPMQYTGYAVTFILNLISQNGGFFGLLRNLLAGNLVVPQRGIEAYISIVGQIDGRVDLYHGKKLVKKLYSSASGEISNNRELMDLCMMASKLSYENAEVVRNVVVHHWKMHFVALYNCWDDFQKEESTQVFILCDKPKDASLILISFRGTEPFNADDWSTDFDYSWYEIPGLGRIHMGFLEALGLGTRNDTSTFQDHLQVKSKIIPPEMVKRTAYYRVRRKLKSLLGEHKDAKFIVTGHSLGGALAILFPTVLVLHEEMGLMQRLLGVYTFGQPRIGDKQLGEYMQAHLDNPVRRYFRVVYCNDLVPRLPYDDKTFSYKHFGVCLYYDSCYNEHIMHEEPNKNYAITDAIPIHLNAVWELIRGLIMRYTCGPEYKEGWLAIGVRIIGLVLPGIAAHCPVDYINSIRLGKSSAIPKSSF
;
A
#
# COMPACT_ATOMS: atom_id res chain seq x y z
N MET A 1 -19.14 -28.83 -32.73
CA MET A 1 -18.59 -27.46 -32.64
C MET A 1 -19.40 -26.71 -31.60
N ALA A 2 -18.94 -26.69 -30.35
CA ALA A 2 -19.56 -25.89 -29.30
C ALA A 2 -18.84 -24.54 -29.27
N THR A 3 -19.57 -23.47 -29.54
CA THR A 3 -19.16 -22.08 -29.32
C THR A 3 -18.93 -21.85 -27.82
N PRO A 4 -17.81 -21.28 -27.37
CA PRO A 4 -17.67 -20.85 -25.99
C PRO A 4 -18.53 -19.60 -25.79
N SER A 5 -19.47 -19.66 -24.84
CA SER A 5 -20.24 -18.50 -24.37
C SER A 5 -19.31 -17.53 -23.63
N THR A 6 -19.01 -16.38 -24.25
CA THR A 6 -18.34 -15.24 -23.63
C THR A 6 -19.37 -14.36 -22.92
N ASP A 7 -19.83 -14.76 -21.74
CA ASP A 7 -20.57 -13.88 -20.83
C ASP A 7 -19.61 -13.43 -19.72
N CYS A 8 -18.87 -12.36 -19.96
CA CYS A 8 -18.14 -11.63 -18.91
C CYS A 8 -19.05 -10.51 -18.38
N GLY A 9 -19.38 -10.54 -17.08
CA GLY A 9 -20.03 -9.42 -16.40
C GLY A 9 -19.01 -8.36 -16.00
N TYR A 10 -19.36 -7.08 -16.14
CA TYR A 10 -18.59 -5.98 -15.56
C TYR A 10 -19.55 -4.96 -14.94
N LEU A 11 -19.24 -4.50 -13.73
CA LEU A 11 -19.88 -3.32 -13.17
C LEU A 11 -18.93 -2.14 -13.38
N ILE A 12 -19.12 -1.43 -14.50
CA ILE A 12 -18.47 -0.14 -14.73
C ILE A 12 -19.26 0.93 -13.98
N VAL A 13 -18.70 1.46 -12.91
CA VAL A 13 -19.18 2.73 -12.33
C VAL A 13 -18.37 3.84 -13.01
N CYS A 14 -18.64 4.15 -14.28
CA CYS A 14 -18.02 5.27 -15.01
C CYS A 14 -19.03 6.11 -15.81
N PRO A 15 -18.73 7.41 -16.02
CA PRO A 15 -19.73 8.47 -15.97
C PRO A 15 -20.03 9.20 -17.28
N GLU A 16 -19.53 8.76 -18.45
CA GLU A 16 -19.57 9.59 -19.67
C GLU A 16 -20.35 9.08 -20.88
N ARG A 17 -21.03 7.92 -20.81
CA ARG A 17 -22.06 7.59 -21.81
C ARG A 17 -23.24 6.90 -21.16
N ALA A 18 -24.38 7.59 -21.18
CA ALA A 18 -25.68 6.95 -21.16
C ALA A 18 -25.90 6.23 -22.50
N ASP A 19 -25.07 5.25 -22.84
CA ASP A 19 -25.41 4.23 -23.82
C ASP A 19 -25.56 2.93 -23.05
N TYR A 20 -26.80 2.57 -22.79
CA TYR A 20 -27.19 1.24 -22.38
C TYR A 20 -26.87 0.28 -23.53
N GLY A 21 -25.62 -0.16 -23.62
CA GLY A 21 -25.25 -1.33 -24.39
C GLY A 21 -25.94 -2.53 -23.76
N THR A 22 -26.96 -3.07 -24.43
CA THR A 22 -27.69 -4.26 -24.01
C THR A 22 -26.76 -5.46 -24.00
N CYS A 23 -26.26 -5.85 -22.83
CA CYS A 23 -25.82 -7.20 -22.57
C CYS A 23 -26.59 -7.76 -21.37
N SER A 24 -27.19 -8.92 -21.58
CA SER A 24 -28.24 -9.50 -20.76
C SER A 24 -27.67 -10.23 -19.54
N SER A 25 -27.36 -9.50 -18.48
CA SER A 25 -27.41 -10.04 -17.11
C SER A 25 -27.79 -8.92 -16.14
N ARG A 26 -29.11 -8.71 -15.97
CA ARG A 26 -29.65 -7.82 -14.94
C ARG A 26 -29.29 -8.38 -13.55
N ALA A 27 -28.13 -8.00 -13.02
CA ALA A 27 -28.02 -7.83 -11.58
C ALA A 27 -28.86 -6.59 -11.22
N THR A 28 -30.10 -6.82 -10.78
CA THR A 28 -30.98 -5.77 -10.29
C THR A 28 -30.37 -5.19 -9.00
N VAL A 29 -29.65 -4.08 -9.12
CA VAL A 29 -29.21 -3.28 -7.98
C VAL A 29 -30.46 -2.84 -7.21
N LYS A 30 -30.61 -3.30 -5.97
CA LYS A 30 -31.78 -2.96 -5.14
C LYS A 30 -31.88 -1.43 -4.94
N PRO A 31 -33.09 -0.86 -4.84
CA PRO A 31 -33.31 0.59 -4.77
C PRO A 31 -32.50 1.33 -3.69
N ASP A 32 -32.31 0.68 -2.53
CA ASP A 32 -31.64 1.26 -1.35
C ASP A 32 -30.13 1.50 -1.54
N HIS A 33 -29.52 0.95 -2.60
CA HIS A 33 -28.07 1.02 -2.80
C HIS A 33 -27.63 1.98 -3.91
N ARG A 34 -28.58 2.60 -4.64
CA ARG A 34 -28.26 3.65 -5.63
C ARG A 34 -27.63 4.88 -4.98
N TRP A 35 -28.00 5.17 -3.72
CA TRP A 35 -27.48 6.30 -2.98
C TRP A 35 -25.98 6.20 -2.70
N VAL A 36 -25.44 5.01 -2.42
CA VAL A 36 -23.99 4.87 -2.15
C VAL A 36 -23.19 5.12 -3.43
N ILE A 37 -23.66 4.60 -4.57
CA ILE A 37 -23.04 4.87 -5.88
C ILE A 37 -23.06 6.37 -6.21
N VAL A 38 -24.18 7.06 -5.94
CA VAL A 38 -24.31 8.50 -6.14
C VAL A 38 -23.38 9.29 -5.21
N VAL A 39 -23.28 8.90 -3.93
CA VAL A 39 -22.38 9.53 -2.96
C VAL A 39 -20.92 9.34 -3.36
N SER A 40 -20.53 8.12 -3.74
CA SER A 40 -19.18 7.84 -4.25
C SER A 40 -18.88 8.65 -5.51
N PHE A 41 -19.84 8.80 -6.42
CA PHE A 41 -19.69 9.65 -7.60
C PHE A 41 -19.50 11.14 -7.26
N ILE A 42 -20.29 11.67 -6.33
CA ILE A 42 -20.15 13.05 -5.85
C ILE A 42 -18.78 13.22 -5.20
N ALA A 43 -18.34 12.26 -4.38
CA ALA A 43 -17.01 12.26 -3.77
C ALA A 43 -15.91 12.27 -4.83
N LEU A 44 -15.96 11.38 -5.83
CA LEU A 44 -14.98 11.33 -6.93
C LEU A 44 -14.95 12.64 -7.73
N LYS A 45 -16.10 13.28 -7.98
CA LYS A 45 -16.16 14.60 -8.65
C LYS A 45 -15.54 15.71 -7.81
N ILE A 46 -15.82 15.72 -6.50
CA ILE A 46 -15.21 16.68 -5.57
C ILE A 46 -13.69 16.47 -5.53
N ILE A 47 -13.25 15.22 -5.39
CA ILE A 47 -11.83 14.83 -5.39
C ILE A 47 -11.14 15.29 -6.67
N HIS A 48 -11.73 15.04 -7.84
CA HIS A 48 -11.16 15.48 -9.13
C HIS A 48 -11.09 17.01 -9.24
N LEU A 49 -12.13 17.72 -8.78
CA LEU A 49 -12.16 19.19 -8.79
C LEU A 49 -11.04 19.79 -7.92
N ILE A 50 -10.73 19.17 -6.78
CA ILE A 50 -9.69 19.65 -5.87
C ILE A 50 -8.32 19.02 -6.14
N SER A 51 -8.19 18.04 -7.03
CA SER A 51 -6.96 17.28 -7.25
C SER A 51 -5.76 18.18 -7.58
N LYS A 52 -5.85 18.99 -8.65
CA LYS A 52 -4.75 19.89 -9.03
C LYS A 52 -4.42 20.93 -7.94
N PRO A 53 -5.40 21.64 -7.34
CA PRO A 53 -5.14 22.49 -6.18
C PRO A 53 -4.44 21.76 -5.02
N MET A 54 -4.86 20.52 -4.71
CA MET A 54 -4.27 19.72 -3.65
C MET A 54 -2.83 19.32 -3.97
N GLN A 55 -2.55 18.91 -5.22
CA GLN A 55 -1.21 18.57 -5.70
C GLN A 55 -0.26 19.78 -5.59
N TYR A 56 -0.68 20.97 -6.04
CA TYR A 56 0.10 22.20 -5.88
C TYR A 56 0.32 22.57 -4.41
N THR A 57 -0.69 22.38 -3.57
CA THR A 57 -0.57 22.56 -2.12
C THR A 57 0.47 21.60 -1.54
N GLY A 58 0.45 20.32 -1.94
CA GLY A 58 1.45 19.32 -1.56
C GLY A 58 2.86 19.74 -1.95
N TYR A 59 3.05 20.25 -3.18
CA TYR A 59 4.34 20.78 -3.64
C TYR A 59 4.83 21.97 -2.83
N ALA A 60 3.94 22.92 -2.50
CA ALA A 60 4.28 24.08 -1.68
C ALA A 60 4.63 23.67 -0.24
N VAL A 61 3.79 22.85 0.39
CA VAL A 61 4.00 22.34 1.75
C VAL A 61 5.31 21.56 1.83
N THR A 62 5.54 20.63 0.91
CA THR A 62 6.79 19.84 0.88
C THR A 62 8.01 20.74 0.73
N PHE A 63 7.96 21.74 -0.15
CA PHE A 63 9.06 22.67 -0.33
C PHE A 63 9.31 23.51 0.93
N ILE A 64 8.26 24.04 1.57
CA ILE A 64 8.36 24.82 2.81
C ILE A 64 8.94 23.98 3.95
N LEU A 65 8.49 22.72 4.10
CA LEU A 65 9.02 21.81 5.11
C LEU A 65 10.51 21.53 4.90
N ASN A 66 10.93 21.30 3.66
CA ASN A 66 12.34 21.11 3.33
C ASN A 66 13.15 22.41 3.53
N LEU A 67 12.59 23.58 3.22
CA LEU A 67 13.22 24.87 3.44
C LEU A 67 13.49 25.11 4.93
N ILE A 68 12.50 24.81 5.77
CA ILE A 68 12.63 24.92 7.23
C ILE A 68 13.67 23.91 7.75
N SER A 69 13.56 22.64 7.38
CA SER A 69 14.43 21.58 7.91
C SER A 69 15.89 21.72 7.47
N GLN A 70 16.16 22.03 6.20
CA GLN A 70 17.53 22.20 5.68
C GLN A 70 18.24 23.45 6.21
N ASN A 71 17.50 24.43 6.74
CA ASN A 71 18.08 25.62 7.37
C ASN A 71 18.17 25.52 8.91
N GLY A 72 17.97 24.33 9.50
CA GLY A 72 18.09 24.14 10.95
C GLY A 72 16.82 24.53 11.73
N GLY A 73 15.65 24.39 11.13
CA GLY A 73 14.35 24.71 11.72
C GLY A 73 13.96 26.17 11.51
N PHE A 74 12.84 26.58 12.11
CA PHE A 74 12.25 27.92 11.89
C PHE A 74 13.21 29.06 12.26
N PHE A 75 13.84 28.98 13.43
CA PHE A 75 14.81 29.99 13.87
C PHE A 75 16.10 29.95 13.05
N GLY A 76 16.53 28.77 12.62
CA GLY A 76 17.69 28.62 11.74
C GLY A 76 17.45 29.24 10.36
N LEU A 77 16.25 29.06 9.80
CA LEU A 77 15.80 29.69 8.55
C LEU A 77 15.83 31.22 8.67
N LEU A 78 15.26 31.79 9.73
CA LEU A 78 15.29 33.24 9.95
C LEU A 78 16.73 33.77 10.05
N ARG A 79 17.59 33.07 10.80
CA ARG A 79 19.00 33.44 10.93
C ARG A 79 19.74 33.38 9.59
N ASN A 80 19.56 32.31 8.82
CA ASN A 80 20.23 32.13 7.54
C ASN A 80 19.75 33.15 6.49
N LEU A 81 18.47 33.51 6.53
CA LEU A 81 17.89 34.56 5.70
C LEU A 81 18.55 35.92 6.00
N LEU A 82 18.65 36.30 7.28
CA LEU A 82 19.29 37.55 7.70
C LEU A 82 20.80 37.58 7.41
N ALA A 83 21.46 36.42 7.48
CA ALA A 83 22.89 36.28 7.22
C ALA A 83 23.25 36.13 5.73
N GLY A 84 22.27 36.08 4.82
CA GLY A 84 22.49 35.85 3.38
C GLY A 84 22.96 34.42 3.02
N ASN A 85 22.87 33.47 3.94
CA ASN A 85 23.33 32.08 3.80
C ASN A 85 22.16 31.10 3.63
N LEU A 86 21.10 31.53 2.92
CA LEU A 86 19.87 30.74 2.75
C LEU A 86 20.14 29.49 1.92
N VAL A 87 19.86 28.31 2.48
CA VAL A 87 19.88 27.04 1.74
C VAL A 87 18.53 26.84 1.07
N VAL A 88 18.48 26.88 -0.25
CA VAL A 88 17.25 26.65 -1.03
C VAL A 88 17.12 25.17 -1.36
N PRO A 89 16.02 24.48 -0.97
CA PRO A 89 15.85 23.06 -1.25
C PRO A 89 15.81 22.76 -2.75
N GLN A 90 16.62 21.79 -3.17
CA GLN A 90 16.58 21.24 -4.51
C GLN A 90 15.80 19.93 -4.50
N ARG A 91 14.93 19.69 -5.48
CA ARG A 91 14.17 18.43 -5.57
C ARG A 91 15.06 17.31 -6.11
N GLY A 92 14.82 16.08 -5.64
CA GLY A 92 15.50 14.89 -6.15
C GLY A 92 16.91 14.66 -5.63
N ILE A 93 17.32 15.38 -4.57
CA ILE A 93 18.58 15.12 -3.86
C ILE A 93 18.32 14.38 -2.54
N GLU A 94 19.37 13.82 -1.94
CA GLU A 94 19.31 13.09 -0.67
C GLU A 94 18.75 13.91 0.50
N ALA A 95 18.90 15.23 0.49
CA ALA A 95 18.41 16.11 1.54
C ALA A 95 16.93 16.51 1.39
N TYR A 96 16.29 16.19 0.26
CA TYR A 96 14.90 16.57 -0.02
C TYR A 96 13.96 15.42 0.27
N ILE A 97 13.31 15.45 1.43
CA ILE A 97 12.45 14.35 1.89
C ILE A 97 10.96 14.65 1.70
N SER A 98 10.16 13.59 1.59
CA SER A 98 8.71 13.65 1.44
C SER A 98 8.03 14.13 2.74
N ILE A 99 6.74 14.45 2.65
CA ILE A 99 5.93 14.78 3.84
C ILE A 99 5.90 13.60 4.83
N VAL A 100 5.89 12.36 4.33
CA VAL A 100 5.95 11.16 5.17
C VAL A 100 7.26 11.11 5.96
N GLY A 101 8.39 11.42 5.32
CA GLY A 101 9.70 11.55 5.98
C GLY A 101 9.76 12.71 6.97
N GLN A 102 9.06 13.82 6.70
CA GLN A 102 8.95 14.96 7.64
C GLN A 102 8.08 14.62 8.86
N ILE A 103 7.07 13.76 8.72
CA ILE A 103 6.23 13.27 9.82
C ILE A 103 7.03 12.31 10.71
N ASP A 104 7.76 11.38 10.12
CA ASP A 104 8.57 10.39 10.84
C ASP A 104 9.96 10.23 10.21
N GLY A 105 10.95 10.93 10.79
CA GLY A 105 12.34 10.93 10.34
C GLY A 105 13.15 9.69 10.71
N ARG A 106 12.57 8.68 11.38
CA ARG A 106 13.29 7.44 11.70
C ARG A 106 13.60 6.67 10.42
N VAL A 107 14.86 6.27 10.23
CA VAL A 107 15.26 5.45 9.07
C VAL A 107 15.84 4.10 9.46
N ASP A 108 16.25 3.92 10.71
CA ASP A 108 16.93 2.70 11.14
C ASP A 108 15.96 1.53 11.36
N LEU A 109 16.43 0.32 11.02
CA LEU A 109 15.69 -0.93 11.22
C LEU A 109 15.70 -1.39 12.68
N TYR A 110 14.55 -1.86 13.15
CA TYR A 110 14.41 -2.48 14.46
C TYR A 110 15.16 -3.81 14.51
N HIS A 111 16.16 -3.89 15.41
CA HIS A 111 17.02 -5.07 15.55
C HIS A 111 17.64 -5.58 14.23
N GLY A 112 18.07 -4.67 13.33
CA GLY A 112 18.61 -5.04 12.00
C GLY A 112 19.68 -6.15 12.00
N LYS A 113 20.57 -6.18 13.01
CA LYS A 113 21.57 -7.27 13.16
C LYS A 113 20.93 -8.66 13.35
N LYS A 114 19.82 -8.73 14.10
CA LYS A 114 19.07 -9.97 14.36
C LYS A 114 18.27 -10.41 13.12
N LEU A 115 17.73 -9.45 12.36
CA LEU A 115 17.09 -9.72 11.07
C LEU A 115 18.05 -10.43 10.11
N VAL A 116 19.25 -9.87 9.92
CA VAL A 116 20.28 -10.45 9.05
C VAL A 116 20.63 -11.88 9.50
N LYS A 117 20.81 -12.11 10.80
CA LYS A 117 21.05 -13.46 11.34
C LYS A 117 19.89 -14.41 11.06
N LYS A 118 18.65 -13.97 11.22
CA LYS A 118 17.44 -14.76 10.95
C LYS A 118 17.31 -15.13 9.48
N LEU A 119 17.54 -14.18 8.56
CA LEU A 119 17.46 -14.44 7.11
C LEU A 119 18.40 -15.58 6.68
N TYR A 120 19.59 -15.68 7.28
CA TYR A 120 20.52 -16.77 6.99
C TYR A 120 20.21 -18.08 7.72
N SER A 121 19.50 -18.05 8.85
CA SER A 121 19.12 -19.26 9.60
C SER A 121 17.77 -19.86 9.18
N SER A 122 16.85 -19.05 8.65
CA SER A 122 15.45 -19.42 8.36
C SER A 122 15.26 -20.16 7.04
N ALA A 123 16.24 -20.96 6.62
CA ALA A 123 16.05 -22.00 5.60
C ALA A 123 14.94 -23.02 5.99
N SER A 124 14.44 -22.99 7.24
CA SER A 124 13.45 -23.90 7.82
C SER A 124 11.97 -23.48 7.71
N GLY A 125 11.62 -22.42 6.99
CA GLY A 125 10.23 -22.22 6.52
C GLY A 125 9.20 -21.69 7.52
N GLU A 126 9.46 -21.58 8.82
CA GLU A 126 8.53 -20.92 9.75
C GLU A 126 8.76 -19.39 9.80
N ILE A 127 7.85 -18.64 9.20
CA ILE A 127 7.82 -17.17 9.17
C ILE A 127 6.47 -16.66 9.72
N SER A 128 5.87 -17.37 10.68
CA SER A 128 4.72 -16.81 11.38
C SER A 128 5.23 -15.82 12.44
N ASN A 129 4.78 -14.56 12.33
CA ASN A 129 5.03 -13.46 13.26
C ASN A 129 6.51 -13.04 13.48
N ASN A 130 7.27 -12.85 12.38
CA ASN A 130 8.63 -12.30 12.46
C ASN A 130 8.60 -10.77 12.48
N ARG A 131 8.52 -10.18 13.68
CA ARG A 131 8.47 -8.73 13.91
C ARG A 131 9.59 -7.96 13.21
N GLU A 132 10.81 -8.49 13.17
CA GLU A 132 11.93 -7.84 12.49
C GLU A 132 11.72 -7.78 10.96
N LEU A 133 11.06 -8.79 10.38
CA LEU A 133 10.73 -8.79 8.97
C LEU A 133 9.57 -7.84 8.67
N MET A 134 8.56 -7.80 9.53
CA MET A 134 7.46 -6.82 9.44
C MET A 134 7.99 -5.38 9.54
N ASP A 135 8.96 -5.13 10.42
CA ASP A 135 9.62 -3.83 10.51
C ASP A 135 10.36 -3.47 9.23
N LEU A 136 11.14 -4.38 8.65
CA LEU A 136 11.78 -4.16 7.34
C LEU A 136 10.74 -3.80 6.26
N CYS A 137 9.65 -4.57 6.19
CA CYS A 137 8.57 -4.35 5.23
C CYS A 137 7.88 -3.00 5.43
N MET A 138 7.59 -2.61 6.67
CA MET A 138 6.97 -1.32 6.98
C MET A 138 7.91 -0.16 6.72
N MET A 139 9.19 -0.28 7.10
CA MET A 139 10.21 0.73 6.84
C MET A 139 10.47 0.90 5.34
N ALA A 140 10.46 -0.19 4.56
CA ALA A 140 10.50 -0.15 3.10
C ALA A 140 9.26 0.53 2.52
N SER A 141 8.07 0.17 3.00
CA SER A 141 6.80 0.79 2.60
C SER A 141 6.79 2.29 2.90
N LYS A 142 7.32 2.73 4.04
CA LYS A 142 7.51 4.15 4.33
C LYS A 142 8.54 4.81 3.40
N LEU A 143 9.68 4.16 3.17
CA LEU A 143 10.76 4.69 2.34
C LEU A 143 10.34 4.82 0.86
N SER A 144 9.36 4.04 0.40
CA SER A 144 8.84 4.13 -0.97
C SER A 144 8.27 5.50 -1.34
N TYR A 145 7.91 6.32 -0.34
CA TYR A 145 7.42 7.68 -0.54
C TYR A 145 8.52 8.69 -0.88
N GLU A 146 9.78 8.32 -0.68
CA GLU A 146 10.94 9.18 -0.86
C GLU A 146 11.48 9.14 -2.30
N ASN A 147 12.29 10.15 -2.64
CA ASN A 147 12.96 10.18 -3.94
C ASN A 147 14.11 9.16 -4.03
N ALA A 148 14.55 8.83 -5.25
CA ALA A 148 15.54 7.78 -5.50
C ALA A 148 16.87 7.95 -4.75
N GLU A 149 17.35 9.18 -4.54
CA GLU A 149 18.60 9.43 -3.84
C GLU A 149 18.45 9.21 -2.33
N VAL A 150 17.33 9.63 -1.74
CA VAL A 150 17.00 9.30 -0.34
C VAL A 150 16.87 7.80 -0.13
N VAL A 151 16.14 7.11 -1.03
CA VAL A 151 15.97 5.64 -0.97
C VAL A 151 17.32 4.95 -1.05
N ARG A 152 18.17 5.33 -2.02
CA ARG A 152 19.53 4.80 -2.17
C ARG A 152 20.35 5.03 -0.92
N ASN A 153 20.34 6.25 -0.38
CA ASN A 153 21.13 6.60 0.80
C ASN A 153 20.72 5.74 2.01
N VAL A 154 19.42 5.62 2.29
CA VAL A 154 18.92 4.79 3.40
C VAL A 154 19.27 3.32 3.21
N VAL A 155 18.99 2.74 2.04
CA VAL A 155 19.25 1.31 1.79
C VAL A 155 20.74 0.98 1.89
N VAL A 156 21.61 1.80 1.29
CA VAL A 156 23.05 1.53 1.22
C VAL A 156 23.74 1.89 2.54
N HIS A 157 23.48 3.07 3.08
CA HIS A 157 24.26 3.61 4.20
C HIS A 157 23.65 3.29 5.56
N HIS A 158 22.33 3.23 5.70
CA HIS A 158 21.68 2.90 6.98
C HIS A 158 21.42 1.40 7.11
N TRP A 159 20.82 0.76 6.09
CA TRP A 159 20.43 -0.65 6.18
C TRP A 159 21.56 -1.61 5.81
N LYS A 160 22.63 -1.10 5.18
CA LYS A 160 23.76 -1.89 4.67
C LYS A 160 23.29 -2.98 3.70
N MET A 161 22.29 -2.66 2.89
CA MET A 161 21.69 -3.51 1.88
C MET A 161 22.03 -3.00 0.47
N HIS A 162 21.66 -3.77 -0.56
CA HIS A 162 21.91 -3.42 -1.94
C HIS A 162 20.67 -2.79 -2.59
N PHE A 163 20.75 -1.49 -2.90
CA PHE A 163 19.74 -0.82 -3.71
C PHE A 163 19.84 -1.30 -5.17
N VAL A 164 18.74 -1.83 -5.71
CA VAL A 164 18.70 -2.35 -7.08
C VAL A 164 18.18 -1.31 -8.05
N ALA A 165 16.96 -0.81 -7.82
CA ALA A 165 16.32 0.16 -8.70
C ALA A 165 15.10 0.81 -8.04
N LEU A 166 14.75 2.01 -8.51
CA LEU A 166 13.46 2.65 -8.33
C LEU A 166 12.86 2.91 -9.70
N TYR A 167 11.58 2.59 -9.87
CA TYR A 167 10.84 2.78 -11.11
C TYR A 167 9.63 3.68 -10.88
N ASN A 168 9.45 4.64 -11.78
CA ASN A 168 8.19 5.35 -11.99
C ASN A 168 7.54 4.71 -13.21
N CYS A 169 6.32 4.20 -13.04
CA CYS A 169 5.61 3.44 -14.06
C CYS A 169 4.31 4.15 -14.42
N TRP A 170 3.90 3.98 -15.67
CA TRP A 170 2.64 4.51 -16.19
C TRP A 170 1.45 3.88 -15.45
N ASP A 171 0.54 4.75 -15.00
CA ASP A 171 -0.73 4.43 -14.39
C ASP A 171 -1.86 4.82 -15.35
N ASP A 172 -2.65 3.83 -15.79
CA ASP A 172 -3.72 4.06 -16.75
C ASP A 172 -4.96 4.72 -16.13
N PHE A 173 -5.12 4.71 -14.81
CA PHE A 173 -6.22 5.41 -14.14
C PHE A 173 -5.92 6.91 -14.10
N GLN A 174 -4.68 7.29 -13.77
CA GLN A 174 -4.27 8.69 -13.60
C GLN A 174 -3.72 9.35 -14.86
N LYS A 175 -3.34 8.55 -15.87
CA LYS A 175 -2.71 9.00 -17.12
C LYS A 175 -1.38 9.74 -16.90
N GLU A 176 -0.61 9.30 -15.90
CA GLU A 176 0.74 9.78 -15.60
C GLU A 176 1.65 8.67 -15.04
N GLU A 177 2.96 8.95 -14.87
CA GLU A 177 3.92 8.01 -14.29
C GLU A 177 3.87 8.04 -12.73
N SER A 178 2.72 7.69 -12.15
CA SER A 178 2.48 7.79 -10.71
C SER A 178 2.72 6.50 -9.93
N THR A 179 2.66 5.33 -10.56
CA THR A 179 2.94 4.07 -9.85
C THR A 179 4.43 3.90 -9.61
N GLN A 180 4.84 4.03 -8.35
CA GLN A 180 6.24 3.92 -7.93
C GLN A 180 6.51 2.61 -7.20
N VAL A 181 7.66 2.02 -7.53
CA VAL A 181 8.14 0.78 -6.91
C VAL A 181 9.64 0.80 -6.84
N PHE A 182 10.20 0.38 -5.70
CA PHE A 182 11.64 0.15 -5.60
C PHE A 182 11.94 -1.28 -5.18
N ILE A 183 13.13 -1.73 -5.56
CA ILE A 183 13.64 -3.08 -5.32
C ILE A 183 14.98 -2.96 -4.60
N LEU A 184 15.16 -3.78 -3.57
CA LEU A 184 16.45 -3.98 -2.92
C LEU A 184 16.76 -5.48 -2.76
N CYS A 185 18.03 -5.78 -2.54
CA CYS A 185 18.49 -7.09 -2.10
C CYS A 185 19.21 -6.95 -0.75
N ASP A 186 19.25 -8.01 0.06
CA ASP A 186 20.06 -8.01 1.29
C ASP A 186 21.56 -7.85 0.97
N LYS A 187 22.01 -8.36 -0.19
CA LYS A 187 23.39 -8.30 -0.68
C LYS A 187 23.45 -8.06 -2.19
N PRO A 188 24.58 -7.53 -2.72
CA PRO A 188 24.77 -7.34 -4.17
C PRO A 188 25.08 -8.63 -4.93
N LYS A 189 25.59 -9.67 -4.26
CA LYS A 189 25.89 -11.01 -4.82
C LYS A 189 25.37 -12.05 -3.86
N ASP A 190 24.91 -13.18 -4.40
CA ASP A 190 24.37 -14.32 -3.63
C ASP A 190 23.35 -13.88 -2.56
N ALA A 191 22.46 -12.97 -2.95
CA ALA A 191 21.41 -12.48 -2.09
C ALA A 191 20.51 -13.63 -1.60
N SER A 192 20.07 -13.55 -0.35
CA SER A 192 19.07 -14.46 0.21
C SER A 192 17.67 -13.86 0.18
N LEU A 193 17.57 -12.53 0.09
CA LEU A 193 16.32 -11.79 0.09
C LEU A 193 16.31 -10.72 -1.00
N ILE A 194 15.22 -10.69 -1.76
CA ILE A 194 14.82 -9.58 -2.63
C ILE A 194 13.57 -8.96 -2.01
N LEU A 195 13.52 -7.64 -1.83
CA LEU A 195 12.33 -6.95 -1.35
C LEU A 195 11.83 -6.00 -2.44
N ILE A 196 10.54 -6.09 -2.74
CA ILE A 196 9.82 -5.23 -3.67
C ILE A 196 8.84 -4.40 -2.84
N SER A 197 8.98 -3.08 -2.89
CA SER A 197 8.09 -2.17 -2.16
C SER A 197 7.37 -1.24 -3.12
N PHE A 198 6.04 -1.36 -3.14
CA PHE A 198 5.16 -0.46 -3.87
C PHE A 198 4.80 0.74 -3.01
N ARG A 199 4.84 1.91 -3.61
CA ARG A 199 4.42 3.15 -3.00
C ARG A 199 2.91 3.24 -2.93
N GLY A 200 2.40 3.80 -1.84
CA GLY A 200 1.02 4.24 -1.75
C GLY A 200 0.83 5.70 -2.13
N THR A 201 -0.37 6.18 -1.88
CA THR A 201 -0.84 7.52 -2.19
C THR A 201 -0.09 8.63 -1.43
N GLU A 202 0.37 9.69 -2.12
CA GLU A 202 0.84 10.89 -1.43
C GLU A 202 -0.29 11.58 -0.64
N PRO A 203 -0.03 12.12 0.57
CA PRO A 203 -1.08 12.76 1.39
C PRO A 203 -1.85 13.89 0.68
N PHE A 204 -1.24 14.53 -0.32
CA PHE A 204 -1.81 15.63 -1.09
C PHE A 204 -2.08 15.27 -2.57
N ASN A 205 -2.07 13.98 -2.94
CA ASN A 205 -2.43 13.55 -4.29
C ASN A 205 -3.83 12.94 -4.30
N ALA A 206 -4.83 13.74 -4.66
CA ALA A 206 -6.24 13.35 -4.53
C ALA A 206 -6.63 12.30 -5.58
N ASP A 207 -5.94 12.27 -6.71
CA ASP A 207 -6.15 11.28 -7.76
C ASP A 207 -5.79 9.87 -7.26
N ASP A 208 -4.71 9.74 -6.50
CA ASP A 208 -4.33 8.48 -5.85
C ASP A 208 -5.40 8.00 -4.84
N TRP A 209 -5.99 8.91 -4.05
CA TRP A 209 -7.09 8.57 -3.12
C TRP A 209 -8.34 8.14 -3.87
N SER A 210 -8.60 8.74 -5.05
CA SER A 210 -9.78 8.42 -5.84
C SER A 210 -9.80 6.96 -6.32
N THR A 211 -8.63 6.32 -6.45
CA THR A 211 -8.52 4.88 -6.73
C THR A 211 -9.07 4.04 -5.58
N ASP A 212 -8.82 4.43 -4.32
CA ASP A 212 -9.32 3.69 -3.14
C ASP A 212 -10.83 3.89 -2.91
N PHE A 213 -11.39 5.00 -3.44
CA PHE A 213 -12.82 5.30 -3.42
C PHE A 213 -13.56 4.87 -4.69
N ASP A 214 -12.86 4.32 -5.69
CA ASP A 214 -13.52 3.66 -6.80
C ASP A 214 -14.10 2.33 -6.30
N TYR A 215 -15.24 1.97 -6.86
CA TYR A 215 -15.92 0.72 -6.53
C TYR A 215 -16.03 -0.19 -7.76
N SER A 216 -15.48 0.23 -8.90
CA SER A 216 -15.50 -0.49 -10.16
C SER A 216 -14.64 -1.75 -10.09
N TRP A 217 -15.19 -2.86 -10.59
CA TRP A 217 -14.51 -4.14 -10.61
C TRP A 217 -14.58 -4.81 -11.97
N TYR A 218 -13.54 -5.59 -12.26
CA TYR A 218 -13.43 -6.45 -13.41
C TYR A 218 -13.59 -7.90 -12.97
N GLU A 219 -14.50 -8.64 -13.62
CA GLU A 219 -14.71 -10.06 -13.36
C GLU A 219 -13.77 -10.90 -14.21
N ILE A 220 -13.06 -11.82 -13.57
CA ILE A 220 -12.30 -12.86 -14.23
C ILE A 220 -13.11 -14.16 -14.11
N PRO A 221 -13.61 -14.74 -15.22
CA PRO A 221 -14.44 -15.93 -15.19
C PRO A 221 -13.78 -17.07 -14.39
N GLY A 222 -14.51 -17.57 -13.39
CA GLY A 222 -14.07 -18.67 -12.52
C GLY A 222 -13.11 -18.29 -11.39
N LEU A 223 -12.57 -17.06 -11.38
CA LEU A 223 -11.61 -16.60 -10.37
C LEU A 223 -12.17 -15.53 -9.44
N GLY A 224 -13.18 -14.77 -9.87
CA GLY A 224 -13.81 -13.73 -9.06
C GLY A 224 -13.53 -12.33 -9.59
N ARG A 225 -13.66 -11.34 -8.71
CA ARG A 225 -13.71 -9.93 -9.08
C ARG A 225 -12.52 -9.17 -8.50
N ILE A 226 -11.92 -8.30 -9.31
CA ILE A 226 -10.76 -7.49 -8.93
C ILE A 226 -11.06 -6.01 -9.13
N HIS A 227 -10.61 -5.16 -8.22
CA HIS A 227 -10.74 -3.71 -8.31
C HIS A 227 -10.03 -3.16 -9.57
N MET A 228 -10.75 -2.43 -10.43
CA MET A 228 -10.23 -1.96 -11.73
C MET A 228 -9.09 -0.95 -11.58
N GLY A 229 -9.23 0.00 -10.66
CA GLY A 229 -8.21 1.04 -10.44
C GLY A 229 -6.85 0.45 -10.05
N PHE A 230 -6.82 -0.67 -9.33
CA PHE A 230 -5.55 -1.32 -8.97
C PHE A 230 -4.93 -2.10 -10.14
N LEU A 231 -5.76 -2.65 -11.04
CA LEU A 231 -5.28 -3.24 -12.29
C LEU A 231 -4.66 -2.17 -13.21
N GLU A 232 -5.30 -1.01 -13.29
CA GLU A 232 -4.81 0.14 -14.07
C GLU A 232 -3.49 0.68 -13.52
N ALA A 233 -3.36 0.80 -12.19
CA ALA A 233 -2.12 1.21 -11.53
C ALA A 233 -0.96 0.22 -11.79
N LEU A 234 -1.23 -1.08 -11.85
CA LEU A 234 -0.21 -2.06 -12.26
C LEU A 234 0.08 -2.05 -13.78
N GLY A 235 -0.69 -1.31 -14.56
CA GLY A 235 -0.66 -1.24 -16.02
C GLY A 235 -1.08 -2.56 -16.67
N LEU A 236 -2.19 -3.12 -16.19
CA LEU A 236 -2.79 -4.38 -16.65
C LEU A 236 -4.06 -4.17 -17.50
N GLY A 237 -4.28 -2.96 -18.00
CA GLY A 237 -5.42 -2.61 -18.84
C GLY A 237 -6.01 -1.26 -18.46
N THR A 238 -7.12 -0.89 -19.09
CA THR A 238 -7.79 0.40 -18.90
C THR A 238 -9.31 0.24 -18.98
N ARG A 239 -10.04 0.97 -18.14
CA ARG A 239 -11.51 1.03 -18.15
C ARG A 239 -12.10 1.60 -19.44
N ASN A 240 -11.31 2.39 -20.18
CA ASN A 240 -11.74 2.94 -21.47
C ASN A 240 -11.84 1.87 -22.57
N ASP A 241 -11.10 0.77 -22.40
CA ASP A 241 -11.11 -0.38 -23.30
C ASP A 241 -10.93 -1.65 -22.48
N THR A 242 -12.04 -2.21 -22.00
CA THR A 242 -12.05 -3.37 -21.09
C THR A 242 -11.50 -4.65 -21.74
N SER A 243 -11.40 -4.69 -23.07
CA SER A 243 -10.76 -5.80 -23.78
C SER A 243 -9.26 -5.90 -23.42
N THR A 244 -8.62 -4.79 -23.09
CA THR A 244 -7.21 -4.77 -22.66
C THR A 244 -6.97 -5.51 -21.35
N PHE A 245 -7.93 -5.54 -20.42
CA PHE A 245 -7.83 -6.38 -19.22
C PHE A 245 -7.86 -7.86 -19.57
N GLN A 246 -8.71 -8.26 -20.53
CA GLN A 246 -8.76 -9.62 -21.01
C GLN A 246 -7.44 -10.01 -21.68
N ASP A 247 -6.90 -9.14 -22.54
CA ASP A 247 -5.65 -9.36 -23.25
C ASP A 247 -4.45 -9.52 -22.31
N HIS A 248 -4.43 -8.76 -21.20
CA HIS A 248 -3.33 -8.82 -20.26
C HIS A 248 -3.48 -9.89 -19.20
N LEU A 249 -4.70 -10.19 -18.74
CA LEU A 249 -4.92 -11.12 -17.63
C LEU A 249 -5.24 -12.56 -18.08
N GLN A 250 -5.86 -12.72 -19.25
CA GLN A 250 -6.38 -14.01 -19.71
C GLN A 250 -5.74 -14.49 -21.01
N VAL A 251 -5.45 -13.58 -21.95
CA VAL A 251 -4.86 -13.99 -23.23
C VAL A 251 -3.39 -14.30 -22.97
N LYS A 252 -3.01 -15.55 -23.26
CA LYS A 252 -1.62 -16.04 -23.27
C LYS A 252 -0.81 -15.42 -24.41
N SER A 253 -0.94 -14.11 -24.64
CA SER A 253 -0.11 -13.39 -25.60
C SER A 253 1.33 -13.51 -25.14
N LYS A 254 2.09 -14.37 -25.82
CA LYS A 254 3.53 -14.54 -25.59
C LYS A 254 4.32 -13.30 -25.99
N ILE A 255 3.71 -12.37 -26.75
CA ILE A 255 4.36 -11.17 -27.26
C ILE A 255 3.78 -9.97 -26.51
N ILE A 256 4.42 -9.65 -25.39
CA ILE A 256 4.17 -8.38 -24.70
C ILE A 256 4.99 -7.31 -25.43
N PRO A 257 4.36 -6.22 -25.92
CA PRO A 257 5.08 -5.14 -26.57
C PRO A 257 6.24 -4.64 -25.69
N PRO A 258 7.46 -4.46 -26.25
CA PRO A 258 8.62 -4.01 -25.46
C PRO A 258 8.40 -2.69 -24.72
N GLU A 259 7.52 -1.83 -25.26
CA GLU A 259 7.12 -0.57 -24.64
C GLU A 259 6.31 -0.79 -23.36
N MET A 260 5.37 -1.74 -23.35
CA MET A 260 4.61 -2.10 -22.15
C MET A 260 5.52 -2.61 -21.03
N VAL A 261 6.50 -3.45 -21.37
CA VAL A 261 7.49 -3.95 -20.39
C VAL A 261 8.33 -2.81 -19.80
N LYS A 262 8.53 -1.72 -20.55
CA LYS A 262 9.24 -0.55 -20.06
C LYS A 262 8.36 0.36 -19.22
N ARG A 263 7.07 0.49 -19.56
CA ARG A 263 6.17 1.48 -18.96
C ARG A 263 5.35 0.97 -17.78
N THR A 264 4.91 -0.29 -17.77
CA THR A 264 3.96 -0.77 -16.74
C THR A 264 4.66 -1.41 -15.55
N ALA A 265 4.10 -1.21 -14.35
CA ALA A 265 4.70 -1.68 -13.11
C ALA A 265 4.80 -3.20 -13.07
N TYR A 266 3.73 -3.93 -13.42
CA TYR A 266 3.72 -5.39 -13.35
C TYR A 266 4.81 -6.02 -14.22
N TYR A 267 4.86 -5.68 -15.52
CA TYR A 267 5.80 -6.32 -16.45
C TYR A 267 7.24 -5.93 -16.14
N ARG A 268 7.48 -4.69 -15.73
CA ARG A 268 8.81 -4.20 -15.38
C ARG A 268 9.36 -4.89 -14.13
N VAL A 269 8.56 -4.98 -13.06
CA VAL A 269 8.92 -5.65 -11.81
C VAL A 269 9.08 -7.15 -12.03
N ARG A 270 8.15 -7.81 -12.73
CA ARG A 270 8.24 -9.25 -13.05
C ARG A 270 9.53 -9.58 -13.79
N ARG A 271 9.89 -8.79 -14.82
CA ARG A 271 11.12 -9.00 -15.59
C ARG A 271 12.36 -8.82 -14.70
N LYS A 272 12.41 -7.75 -13.89
CA LYS A 272 13.57 -7.52 -13.01
C LYS A 272 13.69 -8.60 -11.93
N LEU A 273 12.58 -9.04 -11.35
CA LEU A 273 12.53 -10.15 -10.39
C LEU A 273 13.05 -11.46 -11.00
N LYS A 274 12.64 -11.80 -12.24
CA LYS A 274 13.18 -12.96 -12.96
C LYS A 274 14.71 -12.88 -13.14
N SER A 275 15.24 -11.71 -13.51
CA SER A 275 16.70 -11.49 -13.61
C SER A 275 17.38 -11.73 -12.27
N LEU A 276 16.89 -11.10 -11.20
CA LEU A 276 17.49 -11.19 -9.87
C LEU A 276 17.44 -12.61 -9.30
N LEU A 277 16.36 -13.35 -9.50
CA LEU A 277 16.28 -14.77 -9.07
C LEU A 277 17.16 -15.69 -9.93
N GLY A 278 17.43 -15.28 -11.18
CA GLY A 278 18.41 -15.92 -12.05
C GLY A 278 19.84 -15.72 -11.56
N GLU A 279 20.16 -14.50 -11.11
CA GLU A 279 21.45 -14.06 -10.57
C GLU A 279 21.69 -14.58 -9.13
N HIS A 280 20.66 -14.61 -8.29
CA HIS A 280 20.71 -15.03 -6.89
C HIS A 280 19.92 -16.34 -6.70
N LYS A 281 20.60 -17.48 -6.94
CA LYS A 281 19.96 -18.79 -7.04
C LYS A 281 19.20 -19.23 -5.79
N ASP A 282 19.55 -18.74 -4.60
CA ASP A 282 18.89 -19.08 -3.34
C ASP A 282 17.95 -17.98 -2.80
N ALA A 283 17.89 -16.81 -3.47
CA ALA A 283 17.08 -15.68 -3.01
C ALA A 283 15.58 -16.00 -2.97
N LYS A 284 14.90 -15.69 -1.87
CA LYS A 284 13.44 -15.59 -1.88
C LYS A 284 13.05 -14.12 -1.96
N PHE A 285 11.81 -13.83 -2.33
CA PHE A 285 11.36 -12.43 -2.43
C PHE A 285 10.17 -12.13 -1.54
N ILE A 286 10.11 -10.88 -1.09
CA ILE A 286 8.98 -10.30 -0.37
C ILE A 286 8.39 -9.19 -1.22
N VAL A 287 7.06 -9.06 -1.15
CA VAL A 287 6.34 -7.91 -1.68
C VAL A 287 5.69 -7.16 -0.53
N THR A 288 5.80 -5.84 -0.52
CA THR A 288 5.24 -5.01 0.55
C THR A 288 4.76 -3.66 0.03
N GLY A 289 3.89 -3.02 0.80
CA GLY A 289 3.41 -1.67 0.53
C GLY A 289 2.46 -1.19 1.60
N HIS A 290 2.29 0.13 1.65
CA HIS A 290 1.38 0.84 2.54
C HIS A 290 0.26 1.48 1.71
N SER A 291 -0.96 1.57 2.26
CA SER A 291 -2.11 2.20 1.57
C SER A 291 -2.39 1.53 0.21
N LEU A 292 -2.61 2.30 -0.86
CA LEU A 292 -2.65 1.84 -2.26
C LEU A 292 -1.50 0.87 -2.59
N GLY A 293 -0.27 1.16 -2.12
CA GLY A 293 0.89 0.29 -2.33
C GLY A 293 0.70 -1.10 -1.71
N GLY A 294 -0.07 -1.21 -0.63
CA GLY A 294 -0.48 -2.48 -0.04
C GLY A 294 -1.39 -3.29 -0.97
N ALA A 295 -2.35 -2.65 -1.64
CA ALA A 295 -3.18 -3.29 -2.65
C ALA A 295 -2.35 -3.79 -3.84
N LEU A 296 -1.43 -2.96 -4.35
CA LEU A 296 -0.52 -3.35 -5.44
C LEU A 296 0.41 -4.51 -5.01
N ALA A 297 0.84 -4.51 -3.75
CA ALA A 297 1.73 -5.54 -3.21
C ALA A 297 1.11 -6.94 -3.17
N ILE A 298 -0.20 -7.07 -2.87
CA ILE A 298 -0.90 -8.35 -2.98
C ILE A 298 -1.40 -8.63 -4.40
N LEU A 299 -1.74 -7.60 -5.19
CA LEU A 299 -2.19 -7.78 -6.56
C LEU A 299 -1.06 -8.30 -7.47
N PHE A 300 0.19 -7.88 -7.24
CA PHE A 300 1.34 -8.37 -7.99
C PHE A 300 1.47 -9.91 -7.99
N PRO A 301 1.56 -10.61 -6.83
CA PRO A 301 1.58 -12.07 -6.80
C PRO A 301 0.26 -12.71 -7.26
N THR A 302 -0.89 -12.04 -7.10
CA THR A 302 -2.15 -12.51 -7.73
C THR A 302 -1.98 -12.63 -9.24
N VAL A 303 -1.44 -11.60 -9.89
CA VAL A 303 -1.24 -11.61 -11.35
C VAL A 303 -0.10 -12.53 -11.77
N LEU A 304 0.89 -12.81 -10.90
CA LEU A 304 1.84 -13.90 -11.13
C LEU A 304 1.14 -15.26 -11.22
N VAL A 305 0.19 -15.55 -10.33
CA VAL A 305 -0.61 -16.78 -10.38
C VAL A 305 -1.46 -16.81 -11.65
N LEU A 306 -2.15 -15.72 -12.00
CA LEU A 306 -2.94 -15.61 -13.23
C LEU A 306 -2.11 -15.90 -14.49
N HIS A 307 -0.86 -15.43 -14.52
CA HIS A 307 0.06 -15.64 -15.64
C HIS A 307 0.82 -16.98 -15.56
N GLU A 308 0.39 -17.90 -14.69
CA GLU A 308 1.00 -19.23 -14.50
C GLU A 308 2.51 -19.17 -14.13
N GLU A 309 2.96 -18.09 -13.48
CA GLU A 309 4.35 -17.86 -13.09
C GLU A 309 4.72 -18.63 -11.80
N MET A 310 4.39 -19.92 -11.76
CA MET A 310 4.52 -20.75 -10.56
C MET A 310 5.96 -20.91 -10.07
N GLY A 311 6.93 -20.86 -10.99
CA GLY A 311 8.36 -20.85 -10.64
C GLY A 311 8.76 -19.61 -9.83
N LEU A 312 8.14 -18.45 -10.10
CA LEU A 312 8.28 -17.28 -9.23
C LEU A 312 7.53 -17.51 -7.92
N MET A 313 6.28 -17.95 -7.95
CA MET A 313 5.48 -18.16 -6.73
C MET A 313 6.11 -19.14 -5.72
N GLN A 314 6.90 -20.11 -6.17
CA GLN A 314 7.68 -21.00 -5.28
C GLN A 314 8.77 -20.25 -4.48
N ARG A 315 9.25 -19.12 -4.99
CA ARG A 315 10.28 -18.26 -4.39
C ARG A 315 9.69 -17.10 -3.58
N LEU A 316 8.37 -16.96 -3.54
CA LEU A 316 7.69 -15.98 -2.69
C LEU A 316 7.87 -16.38 -1.21
N LEU A 317 8.56 -15.51 -0.46
CA LEU A 317 8.77 -15.63 0.97
C LEU A 317 7.56 -15.13 1.76
N GLY A 318 6.99 -14.00 1.33
CA GLY A 318 5.87 -13.38 2.01
C GLY A 318 5.38 -12.11 1.33
N VAL A 319 4.17 -11.71 1.69
CA VAL A 319 3.49 -10.48 1.31
C VAL A 319 3.04 -9.82 2.61
N TYR A 320 3.57 -8.63 2.89
CA TYR A 320 3.26 -7.86 4.09
C TYR A 320 2.69 -6.52 3.68
N THR A 321 1.46 -6.25 4.07
CA THR A 321 0.77 -5.03 3.66
C THR A 321 0.28 -4.25 4.87
N PHE A 322 0.23 -2.92 4.75
CA PHE A 322 -0.05 -2.02 5.87
C PHE A 322 -1.14 -1.04 5.45
N GLY A 323 -2.25 -0.98 6.17
CA GLY A 323 -3.35 -0.08 5.81
C GLY A 323 -3.92 -0.36 4.41
N GLN A 324 -3.87 -1.62 3.97
CA GLN A 324 -4.26 -2.02 2.61
C GLN A 324 -5.80 -1.97 2.45
N PRO A 325 -6.33 -1.37 1.36
CA PRO A 325 -7.74 -1.49 0.99
C PRO A 325 -8.10 -2.86 0.38
N ARG A 326 -9.39 -3.19 0.33
CA ARG A 326 -9.89 -4.43 -0.28
C ARG A 326 -9.65 -4.43 -1.79
N ILE A 327 -9.13 -5.54 -2.32
CA ILE A 327 -8.72 -5.62 -3.73
C ILE A 327 -9.69 -6.38 -4.63
N GLY A 328 -10.67 -7.07 -4.06
CA GLY A 328 -11.55 -7.95 -4.81
C GLY A 328 -12.60 -8.60 -3.94
N ASP A 329 -13.27 -9.61 -4.48
CA ASP A 329 -14.37 -10.29 -3.80
C ASP A 329 -13.95 -11.59 -3.09
N LYS A 330 -14.93 -12.27 -2.50
CA LYS A 330 -14.73 -13.53 -1.77
C LYS A 330 -14.08 -14.61 -2.64
N GLN A 331 -14.52 -14.73 -3.90
CA GLN A 331 -14.05 -15.78 -4.81
C GLN A 331 -12.57 -15.59 -5.15
N LEU A 332 -12.14 -14.34 -5.39
CA LEU A 332 -10.72 -14.01 -5.56
C LEU A 332 -9.92 -14.40 -4.31
N GLY A 333 -10.46 -14.08 -3.13
CA GLY A 333 -9.82 -14.41 -1.86
C GLY A 333 -9.62 -15.91 -1.66
N GLU A 334 -10.67 -16.70 -1.88
CA GLU A 334 -10.62 -18.17 -1.80
C GLU A 334 -9.63 -18.76 -2.81
N TYR A 335 -9.61 -18.24 -4.03
CA TYR A 335 -8.65 -18.62 -5.07
C TYR A 335 -7.19 -18.38 -4.62
N MET A 336 -6.89 -17.18 -4.12
CA MET A 336 -5.53 -16.81 -3.73
C MET A 336 -5.06 -17.50 -2.44
N GLN A 337 -5.96 -17.81 -1.50
CA GLN A 337 -5.64 -18.55 -0.28
C GLN A 337 -5.03 -19.92 -0.59
N ALA A 338 -5.54 -20.63 -1.62
CA ALA A 338 -4.99 -21.91 -2.06
C ALA A 338 -3.50 -21.81 -2.45
N HIS A 339 -3.06 -20.65 -2.96
CA HIS A 339 -1.68 -20.40 -3.36
C HIS A 339 -0.81 -19.77 -2.27
N LEU A 340 -1.38 -19.09 -1.27
CA LEU A 340 -0.64 -18.32 -0.28
C LEU A 340 -0.57 -18.96 1.11
N ASP A 341 -1.51 -19.85 1.46
CA ASP A 341 -1.56 -20.48 2.78
C ASP A 341 -0.71 -21.75 2.88
N ASN A 342 -0.37 -22.39 1.75
CA ASN A 342 0.39 -23.65 1.70
C ASN A 342 1.79 -23.47 1.08
N PRO A 343 2.83 -24.16 1.59
CA PRO A 343 2.84 -25.01 2.79
C PRO A 343 2.89 -24.22 4.11
N VAL A 344 3.20 -22.92 4.03
CA VAL A 344 3.21 -21.99 5.16
C VAL A 344 2.53 -20.72 4.69
N ARG A 345 1.81 -20.07 5.60
CA ARG A 345 1.14 -18.81 5.31
C ARG A 345 2.14 -17.72 4.94
N ARG A 346 1.89 -17.11 3.78
CA ARG A 346 2.77 -16.08 3.20
C ARG A 346 2.15 -14.69 3.16
N TYR A 347 0.87 -14.52 3.47
CA TYR A 347 0.21 -13.22 3.34
C TYR A 347 -0.35 -12.72 4.68
N PHE A 348 0.12 -11.53 5.07
CA PHE A 348 -0.20 -10.88 6.33
C PHE A 348 -0.59 -9.42 6.08
N ARG A 349 -1.82 -9.07 6.43
CA ARG A 349 -2.33 -7.69 6.44
C ARG A 349 -2.14 -7.13 7.84
N VAL A 350 -1.49 -5.99 7.96
CA VAL A 350 -1.36 -5.26 9.23
C VAL A 350 -2.33 -4.08 9.19
N VAL A 351 -3.18 -3.98 10.20
CA VAL A 351 -4.19 -2.93 10.33
C VAL A 351 -4.05 -2.24 11.66
N TYR A 352 -3.97 -0.92 11.66
CA TYR A 352 -3.86 -0.14 12.88
C TYR A 352 -5.18 0.54 13.25
N CYS A 353 -5.70 0.23 14.43
CA CYS A 353 -6.76 0.94 15.14
C CYS A 353 -7.93 1.35 14.23
N ASN A 354 -8.09 2.65 14.03
CA ASN A 354 -9.17 3.26 13.29
C ASN A 354 -8.76 3.67 11.86
N ASP A 355 -7.72 3.07 11.28
CA ASP A 355 -7.32 3.36 9.91
C ASP A 355 -8.50 3.18 8.94
N LEU A 356 -8.89 4.25 8.25
CA LEU A 356 -10.04 4.23 7.35
C LEU A 356 -9.81 3.35 6.10
N VAL A 357 -8.56 3.20 5.63
CA VAL A 357 -8.28 2.65 4.29
C VAL A 357 -8.59 1.16 4.19
N PRO A 358 -8.24 0.29 5.16
CA PRO A 358 -8.65 -1.11 5.15
C PRO A 358 -10.15 -1.34 5.07
N ARG A 359 -10.94 -0.34 5.48
CA ARG A 359 -12.40 -0.43 5.49
C ARG A 359 -13.02 -0.08 4.14
N LEU A 360 -12.20 0.25 3.14
CA LEU A 360 -12.59 0.56 1.77
C LEU A 360 -11.99 -0.44 0.77
N PRO A 361 -12.63 -0.66 -0.39
CA PRO A 361 -14.05 -0.40 -0.65
C PRO A 361 -14.97 -1.22 0.28
N TYR A 362 -16.23 -0.83 0.44
CA TYR A 362 -17.13 -1.43 1.42
C TYR A 362 -17.44 -2.91 1.17
N ASP A 363 -17.43 -3.67 2.27
CA ASP A 363 -17.94 -5.03 2.33
C ASP A 363 -19.45 -5.01 2.62
N ASP A 364 -20.26 -4.82 1.59
CA ASP A 364 -21.71 -4.94 1.66
C ASP A 364 -22.28 -5.79 0.51
N LYS A 365 -23.61 -5.96 0.49
CA LYS A 365 -24.30 -6.74 -0.56
C LYS A 365 -24.20 -6.10 -1.95
N THR A 366 -23.83 -4.82 -2.04
CA THR A 366 -23.78 -4.04 -3.28
C THR A 366 -22.41 -4.18 -3.94
N PHE A 367 -21.35 -3.90 -3.17
CA PHE A 367 -19.99 -3.85 -3.69
C PHE A 367 -19.25 -5.17 -3.50
N SER A 368 -19.64 -5.98 -2.50
CA SER A 368 -19.14 -7.35 -2.27
C SER A 368 -17.61 -7.49 -2.15
N TYR A 369 -16.89 -6.41 -1.89
CA TYR A 369 -15.45 -6.47 -1.63
C TYR A 369 -15.19 -7.20 -0.33
N LYS A 370 -14.16 -8.05 -0.32
CA LYS A 370 -13.75 -8.84 0.83
C LYS A 370 -12.25 -8.79 0.98
N HIS A 371 -11.81 -8.75 2.22
CA HIS A 371 -10.43 -9.11 2.52
C HIS A 371 -10.28 -10.63 2.55
N PHE A 372 -9.03 -11.07 2.37
CA PHE A 372 -8.58 -12.43 2.58
C PHE A 372 -7.18 -12.43 3.21
N GLY A 373 -6.71 -13.60 3.61
CA GLY A 373 -5.46 -13.73 4.39
C GLY A 373 -5.62 -13.34 5.86
N VAL A 374 -4.52 -13.35 6.61
CA VAL A 374 -4.53 -13.04 8.04
C VAL A 374 -4.44 -11.55 8.28
N CYS A 375 -5.29 -11.04 9.18
CA CYS A 375 -5.23 -9.68 9.71
C CYS A 375 -4.50 -9.68 11.06
N LEU A 376 -3.41 -8.92 11.14
CA LEU A 376 -2.71 -8.56 12.37
C LEU A 376 -3.22 -7.16 12.76
N TYR A 377 -4.27 -7.14 13.57
CA TYR A 377 -4.90 -5.92 14.03
C TYR A 377 -4.22 -5.40 15.29
N TYR A 378 -3.85 -4.12 15.32
CA TYR A 378 -3.32 -3.46 16.50
C TYR A 378 -4.32 -2.43 17.03
N ASP A 379 -4.69 -2.53 18.30
CA ASP A 379 -5.56 -1.53 18.94
C ASP A 379 -4.82 -0.21 19.26
N SER A 380 -5.52 0.79 19.81
CA SER A 380 -4.95 2.10 20.18
C SER A 380 -3.93 2.04 21.34
N CYS A 381 -3.77 0.88 21.95
CA CYS A 381 -2.76 0.58 22.97
C CYS A 381 -1.63 -0.31 22.41
N TYR A 382 -1.61 -0.55 21.09
CA TYR A 382 -0.69 -1.43 20.39
C TYR A 382 -0.77 -2.91 20.83
N ASN A 383 -1.88 -3.39 21.37
CA ASN A 383 -2.03 -4.84 21.54
C ASN A 383 -2.37 -5.47 20.19
N GLU A 384 -1.64 -6.54 19.86
CA GLU A 384 -1.84 -7.30 18.64
C GLU A 384 -2.96 -8.31 18.81
N HIS A 385 -3.85 -8.39 17.82
CA HIS A 385 -4.96 -9.31 17.72
C HIS A 385 -4.90 -9.99 16.34
N ILE A 386 -4.82 -11.32 16.31
CA ILE A 386 -4.84 -12.09 15.06
C ILE A 386 -6.30 -12.39 14.71
N MET A 387 -6.75 -11.89 13.56
CA MET A 387 -8.15 -11.95 13.16
C MET A 387 -8.27 -12.23 11.65
N HIS A 388 -9.47 -12.58 11.19
CA HIS A 388 -9.76 -12.68 9.75
C HIS A 388 -10.04 -11.30 9.13
N GLU A 389 -10.71 -10.43 9.88
CA GLU A 389 -11.18 -9.11 9.47
C GLU A 389 -11.02 -8.14 10.64
N GLU A 390 -10.64 -6.90 10.35
CA GLU A 390 -10.54 -5.83 11.33
C GLU A 390 -11.91 -5.42 11.92
N PRO A 391 -11.96 -4.89 13.15
CA PRO A 391 -13.20 -4.38 13.75
C PRO A 391 -13.81 -3.24 12.91
N ASN A 392 -15.14 -3.12 12.94
CA ASN A 392 -15.89 -2.06 12.25
C ASN A 392 -15.56 -1.97 10.76
N LYS A 393 -15.69 -3.11 10.06
CA LYS A 393 -15.24 -3.32 8.68
C LYS A 393 -15.70 -2.28 7.65
N ASN A 394 -16.81 -1.56 7.88
CA ASN A 394 -17.30 -0.47 7.03
C ASN A 394 -17.61 0.83 7.81
N TYR A 395 -17.33 0.88 9.12
CA TYR A 395 -17.85 1.87 10.07
C TYR A 395 -19.37 2.09 10.07
N ALA A 396 -19.97 2.00 11.25
CA ALA A 396 -21.36 2.37 11.49
C ALA A 396 -21.44 3.73 12.22
N ILE A 397 -22.60 4.37 12.18
CA ILE A 397 -22.86 5.61 12.93
C ILE A 397 -22.60 5.43 14.43
N THR A 398 -22.87 4.23 14.96
CA THR A 398 -22.60 3.84 16.35
C THR A 398 -21.13 3.89 16.73
N ASP A 399 -20.24 3.80 15.74
CA ASP A 399 -18.80 3.77 15.97
C ASP A 399 -18.23 5.20 16.11
N ALA A 400 -19.01 6.24 15.83
CA ALA A 400 -18.53 7.63 15.84
C ALA A 400 -17.90 8.01 17.19
N ILE A 401 -18.59 7.75 18.30
CA ILE A 401 -18.09 8.09 19.65
C ILE A 401 -16.76 7.37 19.98
N PRO A 402 -16.67 6.02 19.92
CA PRO A 402 -15.43 5.33 20.27
C PRO A 402 -14.27 5.71 19.34
N ILE A 403 -14.55 5.99 18.06
CA ILE A 403 -13.55 6.42 17.11
C ILE A 403 -12.95 7.79 17.47
N HIS A 404 -13.78 8.76 17.87
CA HIS A 404 -13.30 10.08 18.30
C HIS A 404 -12.58 10.02 19.66
N LEU A 405 -13.05 9.18 20.58
CA LEU A 405 -12.33 8.95 21.84
C LEU A 405 -10.93 8.38 21.61
N ASN A 406 -10.80 7.43 20.68
CA ASN A 406 -9.49 6.95 20.24
C ASN A 406 -8.67 8.09 19.62
N ALA A 407 -9.23 8.94 18.74
CA ALA A 407 -8.48 10.05 18.16
C ALA A 407 -7.93 11.04 19.22
N VAL A 408 -8.72 11.34 20.26
CA VAL A 408 -8.27 12.15 21.41
C VAL A 408 -7.15 11.43 22.17
N TRP A 409 -7.32 10.14 22.46
CA TRP A 409 -6.29 9.33 23.12
C TRP A 409 -4.99 9.29 22.32
N GLU A 410 -5.06 9.10 21.00
CA GLU A 410 -3.92 9.07 20.10
C GLU A 410 -3.14 10.40 20.12
N LEU A 411 -3.84 11.54 20.16
CA LEU A 411 -3.21 12.86 20.33
C LEU A 411 -2.48 12.97 21.68
N ILE A 412 -3.15 12.60 22.77
CA ILE A 412 -2.53 12.61 24.11
C ILE A 412 -1.30 11.71 24.13
N ARG A 413 -1.42 10.50 23.57
CA ARG A 413 -0.35 9.51 23.51
C ARG A 413 0.85 10.02 22.72
N GLY A 414 0.64 10.62 21.55
CA GLY A 414 1.71 11.24 20.73
C GLY A 414 2.51 12.30 21.49
N LEU A 415 1.87 13.07 22.38
CA LEU A 415 2.54 14.08 23.22
C LEU A 415 3.40 13.48 24.35
N ILE A 416 3.03 12.31 24.86
CA ILE A 416 3.70 11.68 26.02
C ILE A 416 4.67 10.55 25.64
N MET A 417 4.58 10.00 24.42
CA MET A 417 5.35 8.81 23.99
C MET A 417 6.86 8.94 24.16
N ARG A 418 7.41 10.15 24.03
CA ARG A 418 8.83 10.40 24.27
C ARG A 418 9.29 9.99 25.68
N TYR A 419 8.40 10.09 26.67
CA TYR A 419 8.70 9.83 28.07
C TYR A 419 8.39 8.38 28.46
N THR A 420 7.43 7.75 27.78
CA THR A 420 6.99 6.39 28.11
C THR A 420 7.70 5.31 27.29
N CYS A 421 8.07 5.62 26.04
CA CYS A 421 8.64 4.65 25.09
C CYS A 421 10.09 4.94 24.71
N GLY A 422 10.57 6.17 24.92
CA GLY A 422 11.93 6.59 24.59
C GLY A 422 11.98 7.83 23.70
N PRO A 423 13.11 8.57 23.68
CA PRO A 423 13.25 9.82 22.93
C PRO A 423 13.04 9.67 21.41
N GLU A 424 13.31 8.49 20.86
CA GLU A 424 13.10 8.14 19.45
C GLU A 424 11.62 8.07 19.05
N TYR A 425 10.71 7.96 20.01
CA TYR A 425 9.25 7.99 19.80
C TYR A 425 8.66 9.39 19.97
N LYS A 426 9.50 10.42 20.09
CA LYS A 426 9.04 11.80 20.14
C LYS A 426 8.44 12.20 18.79
N GLU A 427 7.18 12.61 18.81
CA GLU A 427 6.53 13.15 17.62
C GLU A 427 6.92 14.61 17.36
N GLY A 428 7.15 14.90 16.09
CA GLY A 428 7.35 16.25 15.60
C GLY A 428 6.04 17.04 15.54
N TRP A 429 6.15 18.36 15.39
CA TRP A 429 5.00 19.26 15.28
C TRP A 429 4.08 18.90 14.11
N LEU A 430 4.62 18.38 13.00
CA LEU A 430 3.84 17.96 11.85
C LEU A 430 2.98 16.72 12.15
N ALA A 431 3.55 15.72 12.83
CA ALA A 431 2.80 14.55 13.29
C ALA A 431 1.67 14.94 14.25
N ILE A 432 1.96 15.85 15.20
CA ILE A 432 0.93 16.40 16.10
C ILE A 432 -0.15 17.16 15.32
N GLY A 433 0.21 17.93 14.29
CA GLY A 433 -0.74 18.59 13.40
C GLY A 433 -1.66 17.59 12.70
N VAL A 434 -1.12 16.48 12.19
CA VAL A 434 -1.92 15.39 11.59
C VAL A 434 -2.85 14.76 12.62
N ARG A 435 -2.42 14.57 13.87
CA ARG A 435 -3.29 14.07 14.95
C ARG A 435 -4.44 15.05 15.27
N ILE A 436 -4.20 16.35 15.23
CA ILE A 436 -5.24 17.38 15.40
C ILE A 436 -6.27 17.31 14.27
N ILE A 437 -5.83 17.15 13.01
CA ILE A 437 -6.74 16.90 11.88
C ILE A 437 -7.56 15.62 12.10
N GLY A 438 -6.92 14.59 12.65
CA GLY A 438 -7.56 13.33 13.04
C GLY A 438 -8.66 13.46 14.09
N LEU A 439 -8.76 14.58 14.83
CA LEU A 439 -9.90 14.84 15.72
C LEU A 439 -11.18 15.19 14.94
N VAL A 440 -11.03 15.80 13.76
CA VAL A 440 -12.15 16.18 12.88
C VAL A 440 -12.52 15.04 11.94
N LEU A 441 -11.50 14.35 11.40
CA LEU A 441 -11.65 13.19 10.53
C LEU A 441 -10.89 12.00 11.12
N PRO A 442 -11.48 11.31 12.12
CA PRO A 442 -10.83 10.16 12.72
C PRO A 442 -10.49 9.08 11.71
N GLY A 443 -9.33 8.47 11.93
CA GLY A 443 -8.78 7.42 11.07
C GLY A 443 -7.73 7.91 10.07
N ILE A 444 -7.75 9.19 9.68
CA ILE A 444 -6.68 9.76 8.81
C ILE A 444 -5.33 9.69 9.52
N ALA A 445 -5.28 10.09 10.80
CA ALA A 445 -4.04 10.02 11.57
C ALA A 445 -3.57 8.56 11.74
N ALA A 446 -4.50 7.64 12.00
CA ALA A 446 -4.19 6.21 12.16
C ALA A 446 -3.66 5.56 10.86
N HIS A 447 -3.94 6.15 9.70
CA HIS A 447 -3.38 5.71 8.42
C HIS A 447 -1.91 6.14 8.22
N CYS A 448 -1.31 6.90 9.15
CA CYS A 448 0.07 7.33 8.98
C CYS A 448 1.07 6.18 9.19
N PRO A 449 2.12 6.06 8.35
CA PRO A 449 3.18 5.05 8.52
C PRO A 449 3.82 5.01 9.92
N VAL A 450 3.87 6.16 10.62
CA VAL A 450 4.40 6.27 11.98
C VAL A 450 3.69 5.34 12.97
N ASP A 451 2.37 5.19 12.84
CA ASP A 451 1.57 4.39 13.75
C ASP A 451 1.73 2.89 13.48
N TYR A 452 1.90 2.51 12.22
CA TYR A 452 2.28 1.15 11.84
C TYR A 452 3.67 0.77 12.35
N ILE A 453 4.65 1.67 12.23
CA ILE A 453 5.99 1.45 12.78
C ILE A 453 5.92 1.29 14.31
N ASN A 454 5.15 2.15 14.98
CA ASN A 454 4.99 2.09 16.42
C ASN A 454 4.28 0.80 16.86
N SER A 455 3.23 0.38 16.15
CA SER A 455 2.49 -0.84 16.48
C SER A 455 3.35 -2.09 16.35
N ILE A 456 4.16 -2.18 15.29
CA ILE A 456 5.09 -3.31 15.10
C ILE A 456 6.18 -3.31 16.19
N ARG A 457 6.79 -2.15 16.49
CA ARG A 457 7.92 -2.06 17.42
C ARG A 457 7.52 -2.18 18.89
N LEU A 458 6.44 -1.53 19.28
CA LEU A 458 5.94 -1.46 20.66
C LEU A 458 4.89 -2.54 20.95
N GLY A 459 4.40 -3.22 19.91
CA GLY A 459 3.26 -4.10 20.02
C GLY A 459 3.45 -5.19 21.06
N LYS A 460 2.40 -5.47 21.82
CA LYS A 460 2.38 -6.61 22.74
C LYS A 460 1.59 -7.70 22.05
N SER A 461 2.21 -8.85 21.82
CA SER A 461 1.48 -10.01 21.32
C SER A 461 0.52 -10.45 22.43
N SER A 462 -0.78 -10.29 22.18
CA SER A 462 -1.78 -10.93 23.04
C SER A 462 -1.59 -12.43 22.88
N ALA A 463 -1.13 -13.11 23.92
CA ALA A 463 -1.17 -14.56 23.96
C ALA A 463 -2.66 -14.95 23.84
N ILE A 464 -3.10 -15.36 22.65
CA ILE A 464 -4.44 -15.90 22.48
C ILE A 464 -4.52 -17.15 23.39
N PRO A 465 -5.55 -17.29 24.24
CA PRO A 465 -5.81 -18.56 24.91
C PRO A 465 -5.94 -19.65 23.86
N LYS A 466 -5.24 -20.78 24.04
CA LYS A 466 -5.43 -21.96 23.21
C LYS A 466 -6.89 -22.45 23.31
N SER A 467 -7.77 -22.01 22.40
CA SER A 467 -9.09 -22.58 22.10
C SER A 467 -9.68 -21.76 20.94
N SER A 468 -10.15 -22.30 19.81
CA SER A 468 -10.52 -23.66 19.42
C SER A 468 -10.56 -23.68 17.88
N PHE A 469 -10.28 -24.86 17.32
CA PHE A 469 -10.14 -25.21 15.91
C PHE A 469 -11.13 -24.59 14.91
#